data_AF-A0A4R5YG52-F1
#
_entry.id   AF-A0A4R5YG52-F1
#
_cell.length_a   1.000
_cell.length_b   1.000
_cell.length_c   1.000
_cell.angle_alpha   90.00
_cell.angle_beta   90.00
_cell.angle_gamma   90.00
#
_symmetry.space_group_name_H-M   'P 1'
#
loop_
_entity.id
_entity.type
_entity.pdbx_description
1 polymer ?
#
loop_
_entity_poly.entity_id
_entity_poly.type
_entity_poly.pdbx_seq_one_letter_code
_entity_poly.pdbx_strand_id
1 'polypeptide(L)'
;MRLPDYFTPHTVEIRPLKSGGGMGGGYGQPRTVRAWVVDEQQTVATAVDSETLSSGTVSIEIDEVVPLGSLVTVWKGRPRQREAAVISVETFDHERLPSYQTLYLK
;
A
#
# COMPACT_ATOMS: atom_id res chain seq x y z
N MET A 1 -1.04 19.16 -5.97
CA MET A 1 0.15 19.64 -5.20
C MET A 1 0.85 18.40 -4.70
N ARG A 2 2.18 18.30 -4.84
CA ARG A 2 2.93 17.09 -4.46
C ARG A 2 3.29 17.13 -2.98
N LEU A 3 3.26 16.00 -2.27
CA LEU A 3 3.74 15.88 -0.90
C LEU A 3 5.25 16.22 -0.84
N PRO A 4 5.66 17.08 0.11
CA PRO A 4 7.07 17.26 0.44
C PRO A 4 7.79 15.94 0.79
N ASP A 5 9.10 15.85 0.52
CA ASP A 5 9.90 14.65 0.77
C ASP A 5 9.89 14.22 2.25
N TYR A 6 9.84 15.18 3.17
CA TYR A 6 9.83 14.88 4.60
C TYR A 6 8.54 14.17 5.07
N PHE A 7 7.45 14.24 4.30
CA PHE A 7 6.24 13.45 4.53
C PHE A 7 6.28 12.07 3.85
N THR A 8 7.20 11.83 2.93
CA THR A 8 7.30 10.58 2.15
C THR A 8 8.73 10.05 2.09
N PRO A 9 9.37 9.77 3.24
CA PRO A 9 10.79 9.42 3.32
C PRO A 9 11.11 8.01 2.80
N HIS A 10 10.10 7.18 2.54
CA HIS A 10 10.26 5.81 2.06
C HIS A 10 9.94 5.68 0.59
N THR A 11 10.29 4.53 0.02
CA THR A 11 9.84 4.12 -1.32
C THR A 11 9.25 2.73 -1.24
N VAL A 12 8.20 2.52 -2.02
CA VAL A 12 7.51 1.23 -2.18
C VAL A 12 7.42 0.89 -3.66
N GLU A 13 7.33 -0.40 -3.97
CA GLU A 13 7.03 -0.85 -5.33
C GLU A 13 5.58 -1.30 -5.40
N ILE A 14 4.83 -0.77 -6.37
CA ILE A 14 3.42 -1.08 -6.56
C ILE A 14 3.25 -1.82 -7.88
N ARG A 15 2.63 -2.99 -7.83
CA ARG A 15 2.15 -3.76 -8.98
C ARG A 15 0.63 -3.63 -9.04
N PRO A 16 0.09 -2.73 -9.88
CA PRO A 16 -1.34 -2.46 -9.90
C PRO A 16 -2.11 -3.69 -10.39
N LEU A 17 -3.21 -4.04 -9.74
CA LEU A 17 -4.09 -5.08 -10.25
C LEU A 17 -4.72 -4.60 -11.57
N LYS A 18 -4.56 -5.38 -12.63
CA LYS A 18 -5.26 -5.14 -13.89
C LYS A 18 -6.60 -5.87 -13.83
N SER A 19 -7.68 -5.18 -14.19
CA SER A 19 -8.94 -5.86 -14.45
C SER A 19 -8.71 -6.85 -15.59
N GLY A 20 -8.89 -8.14 -15.29
CA GLY A 20 -8.84 -9.18 -16.29
C GLY A 20 -10.16 -9.22 -17.02
N GLY A 21 -10.13 -9.30 -18.35
CA GLY A 21 -11.24 -9.88 -19.10
C GLY A 21 -11.42 -11.36 -18.75
N GLY A 22 -12.12 -12.13 -19.58
CA GLY A 22 -12.50 -13.53 -19.31
C GLY A 22 -11.39 -14.56 -19.03
N MET A 23 -10.12 -14.16 -18.94
CA MET A 23 -8.96 -15.00 -18.65
C MET A 23 -8.35 -14.77 -17.23
N GLY A 24 -8.97 -13.93 -16.40
CA GLY A 24 -8.45 -13.60 -15.06
C GLY A 24 -7.51 -12.40 -15.05
N GLY A 25 -7.57 -11.60 -13.98
CA GLY A 25 -6.77 -10.39 -13.80
C GLY A 25 -5.32 -10.72 -13.45
N GLY A 26 -4.38 -10.06 -14.13
CA GLY A 26 -2.96 -10.11 -13.79
C GLY A 26 -2.49 -8.83 -13.12
N TYR A 27 -1.21 -8.76 -12.80
CA TYR A 27 -0.60 -7.52 -12.30
C TYR A 27 0.03 -6.71 -13.44
N GLY A 28 -0.02 -5.39 -13.31
CA GLY A 28 0.68 -4.46 -14.17
C GLY A 28 2.19 -4.44 -13.92
N GLN A 29 2.88 -3.61 -14.71
CA GLN A 29 4.30 -3.39 -14.51
C GLN A 29 4.53 -2.75 -13.14
N PRO A 30 5.54 -3.19 -12.37
CA PRO A 30 5.91 -2.57 -11.12
C PRO A 30 6.34 -1.12 -11.34
N ARG A 31 5.93 -0.23 -10.44
CA ARG A 31 6.42 1.16 -10.38
C ARG A 31 6.82 1.53 -8.95
N THR A 32 7.87 2.31 -8.83
CA THR A 32 8.34 2.82 -7.53
C THR A 32 7.65 4.13 -7.20
N VAL A 33 7.09 4.20 -5.99
CA VAL A 33 6.34 5.35 -5.49
C VAL A 33 6.95 5.81 -4.16
N ARG A 34 7.03 7.12 -3.93
CA ARG A 34 7.42 7.67 -2.63
C ARG A 34 6.27 7.51 -1.64
N ALA A 35 6.60 7.16 -0.41
CA ALA A 35 5.58 6.85 0.59
C ALA A 35 6.03 7.20 2.01
N TRP A 36 5.05 7.34 2.89
CA TRP A 36 5.20 7.06 4.31
C TRP A 36 4.76 5.61 4.56
N VAL A 37 5.53 4.86 5.35
CA VAL A 37 5.27 3.44 5.59
C VAL A 37 5.24 3.23 7.10
N VAL A 38 4.10 2.78 7.60
CA VAL A 38 3.94 2.26 8.96
C VAL A 38 3.72 0.77 8.83
N ASP A 39 4.76 0.00 9.14
CA ASP A 39 4.75 -1.45 8.97
C ASP A 39 4.55 -2.12 10.34
N GLU A 40 3.29 -2.24 10.73
CA GLU A 40 2.88 -2.92 11.96
C GLU A 40 2.38 -4.33 11.64
N GLN A 41 2.96 -5.32 12.31
CA GLN A 41 2.48 -6.70 12.28
C GLN A 41 1.87 -7.01 13.64
N GLN A 42 0.54 -7.10 13.69
CA GLN A 42 -0.16 -7.56 14.87
C GLN A 42 -0.62 -9.00 14.65
N THR A 43 -0.09 -9.90 15.47
CA THR A 43 -0.63 -11.26 15.54
C THR A 43 -1.69 -11.27 16.64
N VAL A 44 -2.96 -11.41 16.25
CA VAL A 44 -4.04 -11.58 17.22
C VAL A 44 -4.31 -13.07 17.33
N ALA A 45 -3.82 -13.67 18.41
CA ALA A 45 -4.17 -15.05 18.75
C ALA A 45 -5.53 -15.05 19.46
N THR A 46 -6.53 -15.69 18.86
CA THR A 46 -7.77 -16.02 19.57
C THR A 46 -7.72 -17.47 20.04
N ALA A 47 -8.52 -17.84 21.04
CA ALA A 47 -8.52 -19.18 21.63
C ALA A 47 -8.93 -20.32 20.65
N VAL A 48 -9.42 -19.98 19.46
CA VAL A 48 -9.94 -20.93 18.46
C VAL A 48 -9.12 -20.90 17.16
N ASP A 49 -8.59 -19.72 16.78
CA ASP A 49 -7.74 -19.56 15.60
C ASP A 49 -6.73 -18.42 15.77
N SER A 50 -5.57 -18.55 15.12
CA SER A 50 -4.62 -17.44 14.96
C SER A 50 -4.92 -16.70 13.66
N GLU A 51 -5.48 -15.49 13.75
CA GLU A 51 -5.56 -14.60 12.61
C GLU A 51 -4.39 -13.62 12.65
N THR A 52 -3.51 -13.71 11.67
CA THR A 52 -2.49 -12.66 11.47
C THR A 52 -3.18 -11.47 10.80
N LEU A 53 -3.46 -10.43 11.58
CA LEU A 53 -3.84 -9.13 11.05
C LEU A 53 -2.53 -8.34 10.82
N SER A 54 -1.81 -8.64 9.72
CA SER A 54 -0.82 -7.66 9.27
C SER A 54 -1.61 -6.43 8.81
N SER A 55 -1.44 -5.32 9.51
CA SER A 55 -2.10 -4.05 9.21
C SER A 55 -1.02 -3.00 8.94
N GLY A 56 -0.29 -3.19 7.85
CA GLY A 56 0.64 -2.17 7.37
C GLY A 56 -0.14 -1.06 6.69
N THR A 57 0.24 0.20 6.91
CA THR A 57 -0.30 1.33 6.15
C THR A 57 0.79 2.01 5.32
N VAL A 58 0.42 2.39 4.10
CA VAL A 58 1.31 3.09 3.18
C VAL A 58 0.60 4.34 2.68
N SER A 59 1.07 5.51 3.08
CA SER A 59 0.52 6.79 2.62
C SER A 59 1.31 7.31 1.43
N ILE A 60 0.61 7.62 0.34
CA ILE A 60 1.18 8.07 -0.94
C ILE A 60 0.43 9.31 -1.46
N GLU A 61 0.96 9.90 -2.52
CA GLU A 61 0.31 11.00 -3.26
C GLU A 61 -1.10 10.59 -3.73
N ILE A 62 -2.03 11.53 -3.72
CA ILE A 62 -3.41 11.27 -4.17
C ILE A 62 -3.51 10.91 -5.66
N ASP A 63 -2.59 11.40 -6.49
CA ASP A 63 -2.58 11.15 -7.94
C ASP A 63 -2.16 9.71 -8.31
N GLU A 64 -1.67 8.93 -7.34
CA GLU A 64 -1.25 7.55 -7.55
C GLU A 64 -2.46 6.61 -7.58
N VAL A 65 -2.95 6.24 -8.76
CA VAL A 65 -4.09 5.30 -8.85
C VAL A 65 -3.67 3.88 -8.45
N VAL A 66 -4.13 3.40 -7.30
CA VAL A 66 -3.84 2.05 -6.79
C VAL A 66 -5.14 1.27 -6.57
N PRO A 67 -5.51 0.37 -7.49
CA PRO A 67 -6.70 -0.48 -7.32
C PRO A 67 -6.60 -1.39 -6.09
N LEU A 68 -7.74 -1.72 -5.49
CA LEU A 68 -7.83 -2.79 -4.49
C LEU A 68 -7.31 -4.11 -5.07
N GLY A 69 -6.62 -4.88 -4.25
CA GLY A 69 -5.95 -6.13 -4.63
C GLY A 69 -4.61 -5.94 -5.35
N SER A 70 -4.17 -4.70 -5.60
CA SER A 70 -2.79 -4.43 -6.06
C SER A 70 -1.77 -4.94 -5.05
N LEU A 71 -0.58 -5.33 -5.52
CA LEU A 71 0.49 -5.76 -4.64
C LEU A 71 1.44 -4.61 -4.36
N VAL A 72 1.81 -4.46 -3.09
CA VAL A 72 2.74 -3.45 -2.61
C VAL A 72 3.91 -4.17 -1.95
N THR A 73 5.12 -3.96 -2.48
CA THR A 73 6.36 -4.39 -1.83
C THR A 73 6.92 -3.24 -1.00
N VAL A 74 6.98 -3.44 0.31
CA VAL A 74 7.61 -2.52 1.26
C VAL A 74 9.05 -2.96 1.54
N TRP A 75 9.92 -1.99 1.83
CA TRP A 75 11.33 -2.22 2.19
C TRP A 75 12.14 -3.04 1.17
N LYS A 76 11.85 -2.86 -0.12
CA LYS A 76 12.54 -3.57 -1.21
C LYS A 76 14.07 -3.50 -1.04
N GLY A 77 14.74 -4.65 -1.14
CA GLY A 77 16.17 -4.81 -0.97
C GLY A 77 16.67 -4.84 0.48
N ARG A 78 15.78 -4.83 1.49
CA ARG A 78 16.14 -4.93 2.91
C ARG A 78 15.69 -6.27 3.51
N PRO A 79 16.24 -6.73 4.65
CA PRO A 79 15.84 -7.99 5.28
C PRO A 79 14.35 -8.07 5.65
N ARG A 80 13.72 -6.93 5.94
CA ARG A 80 12.28 -6.81 6.22
C ARG A 80 11.43 -6.59 4.96
N GLN A 81 11.97 -6.85 3.77
CA GLN A 81 11.20 -6.80 2.53
C GLN A 81 10.01 -7.76 2.64
N ARG A 82 8.83 -7.24 2.37
CA ARG A 82 7.62 -8.07 2.23
C ARG A 82 6.71 -7.48 1.17
N GLU A 83 5.91 -8.35 0.59
CA GLU A 83 4.85 -7.97 -0.33
C GLU A 83 3.50 -8.27 0.31
N ALA A 84 2.54 -7.38 0.10
CA ALA A 84 1.21 -7.47 0.66
C ALA A 84 0.18 -6.90 -0.31
N ALA A 85 -1.06 -7.38 -0.20
CA ALA A 85 -2.15 -6.92 -1.04
C ALA A 85 -2.86 -5.70 -0.42
N VAL A 86 -3.25 -4.74 -1.26
CA VAL A 86 -4.08 -3.61 -0.84
C VAL A 86 -5.50 -4.09 -0.59
N ILE A 87 -5.96 -3.99 0.65
CA ILE A 87 -7.32 -4.40 1.06
C ILE A 87 -8.29 -3.23 1.21
N SER A 88 -7.77 -2.03 1.46
CA SER A 88 -8.55 -0.79 1.57
C SER A 88 -7.72 0.40 1.13
N VAL A 89 -8.39 1.44 0.67
CA VAL A 89 -7.79 2.74 0.33
C VAL A 89 -8.65 3.83 0.97
N GLU A 90 -8.03 4.64 1.81
CA GLU A 90 -8.65 5.85 2.34
C GLU A 90 -8.05 7.07 1.65
N THR A 91 -8.89 7.99 1.22
CA THR A 91 -8.46 9.23 0.56
C THR A 91 -8.69 10.40 1.50
N PHE A 92 -7.66 11.22 1.68
CA PHE A 92 -7.66 12.42 2.49
C PHE A 92 -7.52 13.63 1.55
N ASP A 93 -8.66 14.19 1.16
CA ASP A 93 -8.70 15.36 0.29
C ASP A 93 -8.81 16.65 1.10
N HIS A 94 -7.96 17.62 0.77
CA HIS A 94 -7.82 18.87 1.50
C HIS A 94 -7.78 20.05 0.54
N GLU A 95 -8.61 21.06 0.79
CA GLU A 95 -8.69 22.24 -0.10
C GLU A 95 -7.39 23.08 -0.14
N ARG A 96 -6.64 23.10 0.97
CA ARG A 96 -5.47 23.98 1.17
C ARG A 96 -4.19 23.27 1.55
N LEU A 97 -4.27 21.99 1.89
CA LEU A 97 -3.13 21.15 2.27
C LEU A 97 -2.91 20.10 1.18
N PRO A 98 -1.72 19.51 1.07
CA PRO A 98 -1.51 18.39 0.17
C PRO A 98 -2.45 17.22 0.49
N SER A 99 -3.27 16.84 -0.48
CA SER A 99 -4.11 15.64 -0.39
C SER A 99 -3.26 14.38 -0.57
N TYR A 100 -3.66 13.30 0.09
CA TYR A 100 -2.95 12.02 0.06
C TYR A 100 -3.94 10.88 0.17
N GLN A 101 -3.46 9.65 -0.02
CA GLN A 101 -4.23 8.45 0.25
C GLN A 101 -3.42 7.47 1.07
N THR A 102 -4.11 6.64 1.87
CA THR A 102 -3.51 5.61 2.69
C THR A 102 -4.00 4.24 2.23
N LEU A 103 -3.05 3.39 1.82
CA LEU A 103 -3.28 2.00 1.47
C LEU A 103 -3.16 1.13 2.72
N TYR A 104 -4.16 0.30 2.96
CA TYR A 104 -4.12 -0.72 4.02
C TYR A 104 -3.69 -2.04 3.40
N LEU A 105 -2.66 -2.65 3.98
CA LEU A 105 -2.01 -3.87 3.49
C LEU A 105 -2.36 -5.06 4.37
N LYS A 106 -2.57 -6.23 3.74
CA LYS A 106 -2.73 -7.54 4.40
C LYS A 106 -1.55 -8.47 4.10
#